data_AF-A0A651FYA7-F1
#
_entry.id   AF-A0A651FYA7-F1
#
_cell.length_a   1.000
_cell.length_b   1.000
_cell.length_c   1.000
_cell.angle_alpha   90.00
_cell.angle_beta   90.00
_cell.angle_gamma   90.00
#
_symmetry.space_group_name_H-M   'P 1'
#
loop_
_entity.id
_entity.type
_entity.pdbx_description
1 polymer ?
#
loop_
_entity_poly.entity_id
_entity_poly.type
_entity_poly.pdbx_seq_one_letter_code
_entity_poly.pdbx_strand_id
1 'polypeptide(L)'
;MSFVPFDFNQQQHLDAFLQRYPAFSGYCQSANIDCSHSFLSQTIAQCCERAQASAVEVLASFAMDYPEERQADDRDWTEATLDELVANLIEGHHDYVRVQLGRMQVLLDCIVAKAPHCNERLDRARAALTFLSQRWHSHMDMEERDFFPVCLRLEASRDLVAPEELDALIRALHRTSHDHRDINMYADRFEQAIDVAKDDIPPDLVPMVCALEQALQDFIDDARLHSAKEDDILIPAVLFAHDVRRSDNESGRFSRIQ
;
A
#
# COMPACT_ATOMS: atom_id res chain seq x y z
N MET A 1 6.72 -5.18 16.87
CA MET A 1 7.86 -4.75 16.03
C MET A 1 7.37 -3.54 15.25
N SER A 2 8.10 -2.41 15.25
CA SER A 2 7.71 -1.28 14.39
C SER A 2 7.92 -1.71 12.94
N PHE A 3 6.81 -1.88 12.23
CA PHE A 3 6.79 -1.99 10.78
C PHE A 3 7.32 -0.66 10.23
N VAL A 4 8.46 -0.69 9.56
CA VAL A 4 8.92 0.44 8.74
C VAL A 4 8.43 0.09 7.35
N PRO A 5 7.57 0.91 6.71
CA PRO A 5 7.08 0.61 5.38
C PRO A 5 8.27 0.55 4.43
N PHE A 6 8.45 -0.60 3.79
CA PHE A 6 9.52 -0.89 2.84
C PHE A 6 9.01 -0.60 1.43
N ASP A 7 9.30 0.60 0.95
CA ASP A 7 8.84 1.10 -0.36
C ASP A 7 10.06 1.35 -1.26
N PHE A 8 9.88 1.72 -2.53
CA PHE A 8 11.01 2.14 -3.38
C PHE A 8 11.60 3.48 -2.88
N ASN A 9 12.56 3.45 -1.95
CA ASN A 9 13.07 4.65 -1.29
C ASN A 9 14.60 4.70 -1.27
N GLN A 10 15.17 5.73 -1.87
CA GLN A 10 16.62 5.94 -1.94
C GLN A 10 17.32 6.09 -0.56
N GLN A 11 16.59 6.38 0.51
CA GLN A 11 17.13 6.44 1.88
C GLN A 11 17.22 5.07 2.57
N GLN A 12 16.73 4.00 1.93
CA GLN A 12 16.88 2.64 2.46
C GLN A 12 18.31 2.15 2.34
N HIS A 13 18.71 1.29 3.28
CA HIS A 13 19.96 0.57 3.21
C HIS A 13 19.96 -0.43 2.05
N LEU A 14 21.07 -0.47 1.31
CA LEU A 14 21.20 -1.27 0.10
C LEU A 14 21.08 -2.78 0.38
N ASP A 15 21.58 -3.26 1.52
CA ASP A 15 21.46 -4.66 1.92
C ASP A 15 20.03 -5.14 2.11
N ALA A 16 19.23 -4.39 2.86
CA ALA A 16 17.83 -4.71 3.10
C ALA A 16 17.04 -4.68 1.79
N PHE A 17 17.32 -3.71 0.92
CA PHE A 17 16.69 -3.64 -0.40
C PHE A 17 17.06 -4.83 -1.29
N LEU A 18 18.34 -5.21 -1.35
CA LEU A 18 18.81 -6.36 -2.12
C LEU A 18 18.32 -7.71 -1.55
N GLN A 19 18.13 -7.81 -0.25
CA GLN A 19 17.55 -9.00 0.38
C GLN A 19 16.10 -9.20 -0.07
N ARG A 20 15.33 -8.11 -0.16
CA ARG A 20 13.93 -8.15 -0.61
C ARG A 20 13.83 -8.28 -2.13
N TYR A 21 14.69 -7.58 -2.86
CA TYR A 21 14.71 -7.49 -4.32
C TYR A 21 16.07 -7.91 -4.90
N PRO A 22 16.40 -9.22 -4.93
CA PRO A 22 17.71 -9.68 -5.40
C PRO A 22 18.04 -9.26 -6.84
N ALA A 23 17.01 -9.13 -7.69
CA ALA A 23 17.14 -8.66 -9.07
C ALA A 23 17.67 -7.21 -9.17
N PHE A 24 17.50 -6.40 -8.13
CA PHE A 24 18.02 -5.02 -8.10
C PHE A 24 19.55 -4.96 -8.24
N SER A 25 20.26 -6.04 -7.91
CA SER A 25 21.71 -6.16 -8.13
C SER A 25 22.12 -5.94 -9.59
N GLY A 26 21.30 -6.35 -10.57
CA GLY A 26 21.58 -6.12 -11.99
C GLY A 26 21.53 -4.64 -12.40
N TYR A 27 20.63 -3.87 -11.78
CA TYR A 27 20.52 -2.42 -11.97
C TYR A 27 21.67 -1.69 -11.30
N CYS A 28 22.08 -2.15 -10.11
CA CYS A 28 23.28 -1.65 -9.44
C CYS A 28 24.53 -1.85 -10.31
N GLN A 29 24.71 -3.06 -10.87
CA GLN A 29 25.83 -3.35 -11.77
C GLN A 29 25.83 -2.46 -13.02
N SER A 30 24.67 -2.29 -13.65
CA SER A 30 24.51 -1.42 -14.83
C SER A 30 24.86 0.05 -14.54
N ALA A 31 24.66 0.49 -13.29
CA ALA A 31 25.00 1.83 -12.82
C ALA A 31 26.39 1.93 -12.15
N ASN A 32 27.21 0.88 -12.20
CA ASN A 32 28.52 0.78 -11.52
C ASN A 32 28.46 0.99 -10.00
N ILE A 33 27.34 0.65 -9.37
CA ILE A 33 27.16 0.69 -7.91
C ILE A 33 27.79 -0.57 -7.30
N ASP A 34 28.72 -0.37 -6.35
CA ASP A 34 29.38 -1.47 -5.64
C ASP A 34 28.47 -2.06 -4.55
N CYS A 35 28.01 -3.29 -4.77
CA CYS A 35 27.22 -4.06 -3.80
C CYS A 35 28.07 -4.96 -2.87
N SER A 36 29.39 -4.75 -2.79
CA SER A 36 30.26 -5.51 -1.89
C SER A 36 29.99 -5.19 -0.41
N HIS A 37 30.36 -6.12 0.48
CA HIS A 37 30.10 -6.06 1.92
C HIS A 37 30.50 -4.73 2.61
N SER A 38 31.45 -3.99 2.05
CA SER A 38 31.93 -2.71 2.60
C SER A 38 30.92 -1.56 2.47
N PHE A 39 29.93 -1.68 1.58
CA PHE A 39 28.98 -0.61 1.25
C PHE A 39 27.52 -1.00 1.48
N LEU A 40 27.26 -2.26 1.83
CA LEU A 40 25.93 -2.81 2.07
C LEU A 40 25.13 -2.08 3.17
N SER A 41 25.81 -1.54 4.18
CA SER A 41 25.19 -0.76 5.26
C SER A 41 24.96 0.71 4.90
N GLN A 42 25.26 1.15 3.68
CA GLN A 42 24.96 2.51 3.21
C GLN A 42 23.59 2.57 2.53
N THR A 43 23.03 3.77 2.42
CA THR A 43 21.78 3.95 1.71
C THR A 43 21.97 3.84 0.20
N ILE A 44 20.90 3.50 -0.53
CA ILE A 44 20.92 3.47 -2.00
C ILE A 44 21.41 4.83 -2.55
N ALA A 45 20.95 5.94 -1.98
CA ALA A 45 21.40 7.29 -2.34
C ALA A 45 22.91 7.46 -2.18
N GLN A 46 23.47 7.06 -1.05
CA GLN A 46 24.91 7.15 -0.78
C GLN A 46 25.73 6.29 -1.74
N CYS A 47 25.26 5.08 -2.04
CA CYS A 47 25.90 4.18 -2.99
C CYS A 47 25.87 4.75 -4.41
N CYS A 48 24.74 5.33 -4.83
CA CYS A 48 24.60 5.99 -6.13
C CYS A 48 25.51 7.23 -6.24
N GLU A 49 25.55 8.07 -5.21
CA GLU A 49 26.41 9.27 -5.18
C GLU A 49 27.88 8.91 -5.41
N ARG A 50 28.38 7.86 -4.75
CA ARG A 50 29.74 7.35 -4.93
C ARG A 50 30.01 6.84 -6.34
N ALA A 51 29.02 6.18 -6.94
CA ALA A 51 29.08 5.70 -8.32
C ALA A 51 28.86 6.81 -9.35
N GLN A 52 28.63 8.06 -8.91
CA GLN A 52 28.22 9.19 -9.76
C GLN A 52 26.96 8.87 -10.59
N ALA A 53 26.07 8.06 -10.02
CA ALA A 53 24.81 7.62 -10.60
C ALA A 53 23.63 8.36 -9.96
N SER A 54 22.53 8.47 -10.69
CA SER A 54 21.29 9.03 -10.19
C SER A 54 20.45 7.95 -9.49
N ALA A 55 20.26 8.08 -8.18
CA ALA A 55 19.48 7.09 -7.41
C ALA A 55 18.04 6.94 -7.90
N VAL A 56 17.41 8.06 -8.26
CA VAL A 56 16.04 8.06 -8.80
C VAL A 56 15.96 7.34 -10.14
N GLU A 57 16.97 7.46 -10.99
CA GLU A 57 17.00 6.75 -12.28
C GLU A 57 17.21 5.26 -12.11
N VAL A 58 18.13 4.85 -11.24
CA VAL A 58 18.41 3.43 -10.97
C VAL A 58 17.18 2.74 -10.38
N LEU A 59 16.52 3.38 -9.41
CA LEU A 59 15.29 2.86 -8.83
C LEU A 59 14.14 2.85 -9.85
N ALA A 60 14.02 3.87 -10.71
CA ALA A 60 12.98 3.92 -11.73
C ALA A 60 13.16 2.84 -12.80
N SER A 61 14.41 2.56 -13.21
CA SER A 61 14.70 1.45 -14.12
C SER A 61 14.28 0.11 -13.52
N PHE A 62 14.55 -0.11 -12.23
CA PHE A 62 14.06 -1.31 -11.55
C PHE A 62 12.53 -1.32 -11.42
N ALA A 63 11.91 -0.17 -11.11
CA ALA A 63 10.46 -0.04 -10.97
C ALA A 63 9.69 -0.32 -12.27
N MET A 64 10.29 -0.01 -13.43
CA MET A 64 9.70 -0.33 -14.74
C MET A 64 9.57 -1.84 -14.94
N ASP A 65 10.61 -2.59 -14.58
CA ASP A 65 10.68 -4.04 -14.78
C ASP A 65 10.20 -4.83 -13.55
N TYR A 66 9.60 -4.14 -12.58
CA TYR A 66 9.22 -4.74 -11.32
C TYR A 66 8.23 -5.90 -11.55
N PRO A 67 8.61 -7.15 -11.20
CA PRO A 67 7.97 -8.34 -11.74
C PRO A 67 6.74 -8.78 -10.94
N GLU A 68 6.03 -7.87 -10.26
CA GLU A 68 4.97 -8.30 -9.35
C GLU A 68 3.76 -8.87 -10.10
N GLU A 69 3.74 -10.19 -10.18
CA GLU A 69 2.54 -10.96 -10.42
C GLU A 69 1.68 -10.86 -9.18
N ARG A 70 0.56 -10.13 -9.29
CA ARG A 70 -0.54 -10.23 -8.35
C ARG A 70 -0.89 -11.71 -8.17
N GLN A 71 -0.83 -12.21 -6.94
CA GLN A 71 -1.30 -13.57 -6.69
C GLN A 71 -2.79 -13.62 -7.03
N ALA A 72 -3.14 -14.45 -8.01
CA ALA A 72 -4.53 -14.76 -8.28
C ALA A 72 -5.10 -15.42 -7.02
N ASP A 73 -6.07 -14.77 -6.41
CA ASP A 73 -6.66 -15.18 -5.15
C ASP A 73 -8.05 -15.76 -5.42
N ASP A 74 -8.07 -17.03 -5.87
CA ASP A 74 -9.29 -17.79 -6.17
C ASP A 74 -9.94 -18.37 -4.90
N ARG A 75 -9.44 -18.02 -3.71
CA ARG A 75 -10.00 -18.50 -2.44
C ARG A 75 -11.35 -17.84 -2.21
N ASP A 76 -12.33 -18.65 -1.78
CA ASP A 76 -13.56 -18.13 -1.20
C ASP A 76 -13.27 -17.62 0.23
N TRP A 77 -13.21 -16.30 0.36
CA TRP A 77 -12.93 -15.63 1.63
C TRP A 77 -14.12 -15.58 2.58
N THR A 78 -15.33 -15.94 2.13
CA THR A 78 -16.52 -15.94 3.01
C THR A 78 -16.49 -17.06 4.05
N GLU A 79 -15.69 -18.09 3.81
CA GLU A 79 -15.48 -19.23 4.72
C GLU A 79 -14.18 -19.09 5.53
N ALA A 80 -13.45 -17.99 5.39
CA ALA A 80 -12.21 -17.76 6.12
C ALA A 80 -12.47 -17.35 7.57
N THR A 81 -11.51 -17.66 8.45
CA THR A 81 -11.45 -17.08 9.80
C THR A 81 -11.11 -15.60 9.75
N LEU A 82 -11.40 -14.85 10.81
CA LEU A 82 -11.03 -13.43 10.91
C LEU A 82 -9.49 -13.29 10.89
N ASP A 83 -8.76 -14.18 11.55
CA ASP A 83 -7.30 -14.24 11.53
C ASP A 83 -6.74 -14.41 10.11
N GLU A 84 -7.27 -15.36 9.34
CA GLU A 84 -6.85 -15.57 7.95
C GLU A 84 -7.18 -14.37 7.05
N LEU A 85 -8.37 -13.79 7.20
CA LEU A 85 -8.79 -12.65 6.40
C LEU A 85 -7.96 -11.40 6.71
N VAL A 86 -7.69 -11.12 8.00
CA VAL A 86 -6.82 -10.03 8.44
C VAL A 86 -5.39 -10.23 7.94
N ALA A 87 -4.84 -11.43 8.07
CA ALA A 87 -3.50 -11.74 7.57
C ALA A 87 -3.40 -11.49 6.06
N ASN A 88 -4.42 -11.89 5.29
CA ASN A 88 -4.47 -11.64 3.86
C ASN A 88 -4.64 -10.16 3.49
N LEU A 89 -5.44 -9.39 4.23
CA LEU A 89 -5.55 -7.94 4.02
C LEU A 89 -4.19 -7.25 4.23
N ILE A 90 -3.42 -7.66 5.24
CA ILE A 90 -2.10 -7.09 5.49
C ILE A 90 -1.09 -7.56 4.42
N GLU A 91 -0.86 -8.87 4.32
CA GLU A 91 0.22 -9.43 3.51
C GLU A 91 -0.07 -9.40 2.01
N GLY A 92 -1.34 -9.55 1.63
CA GLY A 92 -1.78 -9.60 0.24
C GLY A 92 -2.11 -8.23 -0.35
N HIS A 93 -2.61 -7.29 0.47
CA HIS A 93 -3.10 -6.01 -0.01
C HIS A 93 -2.34 -4.81 0.54
N HIS A 94 -2.18 -4.65 1.86
CA HIS A 94 -1.53 -3.46 2.42
C HIS A 94 -0.05 -3.39 2.03
N ASP A 95 0.65 -4.53 2.10
CA ASP A 95 2.05 -4.62 1.67
C ASP A 95 2.20 -4.35 0.17
N TYR A 96 1.26 -4.85 -0.63
CA TYR A 96 1.21 -4.58 -2.07
C TYR A 96 0.99 -3.09 -2.38
N VAL A 97 0.01 -2.46 -1.73
CA VAL A 97 -0.31 -1.03 -1.86
C VAL A 97 0.91 -0.17 -1.52
N ARG A 98 1.62 -0.45 -0.42
CA ARG A 98 2.85 0.27 -0.04
C ARG A 98 3.91 0.20 -1.13
N VAL A 99 4.14 -0.99 -1.69
CA VAL A 99 5.08 -1.22 -2.78
C VAL A 99 4.66 -0.45 -4.04
N GLN A 100 3.39 -0.54 -4.46
CA GLN A 100 2.91 0.15 -5.66
C GLN A 100 2.94 1.68 -5.52
N LEU A 101 2.61 2.23 -4.35
CA LEU A 101 2.73 3.68 -4.09
C LEU A 101 4.19 4.13 -4.23
N GLY A 102 5.15 3.40 -3.66
CA GLY A 102 6.57 3.67 -3.82
C GLY A 102 7.03 3.56 -5.28
N ARG A 103 6.60 2.52 -5.99
CA ARG A 103 6.89 2.30 -7.41
C ARG A 103 6.42 3.48 -8.26
N MET A 104 5.16 3.90 -8.09
CA MET A 104 4.60 5.06 -8.78
C MET A 104 5.37 6.35 -8.48
N GLN A 105 5.75 6.56 -7.20
CA GLN A 105 6.47 7.75 -6.77
C GLN A 105 7.83 7.87 -7.46
N VAL A 106 8.62 6.80 -7.48
CA VAL A 106 9.94 6.80 -8.11
C VAL A 106 9.87 6.98 -9.63
N LEU A 107 8.91 6.31 -10.29
CA LEU A 107 8.69 6.49 -11.73
C LEU A 107 8.35 7.96 -12.04
N LEU A 108 7.43 8.55 -11.28
CA LEU A 108 7.04 9.94 -11.44
C LEU A 108 8.21 10.90 -11.19
N ASP A 109 8.99 10.70 -10.12
CA ASP A 109 10.14 11.55 -9.80
C ASP A 109 11.20 11.50 -10.90
N CYS A 110 11.42 10.33 -11.51
CA CYS A 110 12.34 10.19 -12.64
C CYS A 110 11.83 10.90 -13.90
N ILE A 111 10.54 10.76 -14.22
CA ILE A 111 9.91 11.47 -15.34
C ILE A 111 10.07 12.99 -15.17
N VAL A 112 9.82 13.49 -13.96
CA VAL A 112 9.97 14.91 -13.60
C VAL A 112 11.40 15.39 -13.75
N ALA A 113 12.37 14.60 -13.29
CA ALA A 113 13.78 14.94 -13.40
C ALA A 113 14.25 15.03 -14.87
N LYS A 114 13.71 14.16 -15.73
CA LYS A 114 14.09 14.07 -17.16
C LYS A 114 13.28 14.97 -18.09
N ALA A 115 12.09 15.42 -17.67
CA ALA A 115 11.23 16.31 -18.45
C ALA A 115 10.92 17.63 -17.71
N PRO A 116 11.93 18.47 -17.41
CA PRO A 116 11.75 19.69 -16.62
C PRO A 116 10.82 20.72 -17.30
N HIS A 117 10.68 20.69 -18.62
CA HIS A 117 9.76 21.53 -19.38
C HIS A 117 8.28 21.18 -19.14
N CYS A 118 7.99 19.97 -18.63
CA CYS A 118 6.65 19.50 -18.29
C CYS A 118 6.28 19.74 -16.81
N ASN A 119 7.17 20.36 -16.02
CA ASN A 119 7.06 20.41 -14.56
C ASN A 119 5.73 20.94 -14.03
N GLU A 120 5.17 22.03 -14.60
CA GLU A 120 3.90 22.60 -14.13
C GLU A 120 2.72 21.60 -14.27
N ARG A 121 2.75 20.74 -15.29
CA ARG A 121 1.72 19.70 -15.48
C ARG A 121 1.98 18.52 -14.55
N LEU A 122 3.24 18.09 -14.45
CA LEU A 122 3.66 16.98 -13.58
C LEU A 122 3.55 17.33 -12.07
N ASP A 123 3.56 18.62 -11.71
CA ASP A 123 3.29 19.11 -10.35
C ASP A 123 1.92 18.65 -9.85
N ARG A 124 0.90 18.68 -10.73
CA ARG A 124 -0.44 18.19 -10.37
C ARG A 124 -0.44 16.69 -10.15
N ALA A 125 0.30 15.94 -10.95
CA ALA A 125 0.45 14.50 -10.79
C ALA A 125 1.16 14.18 -9.45
N ARG A 126 2.25 14.89 -9.12
CA ARG A 126 2.94 14.74 -7.83
C ARG A 126 2.03 15.04 -6.64
N ALA A 127 1.27 16.13 -6.71
CA ALA A 127 0.33 16.49 -5.67
C ALA A 127 -0.75 15.41 -5.49
N ALA A 128 -1.35 14.94 -6.59
CA ALA A 128 -2.38 13.89 -6.56
C ALA A 128 -1.83 12.58 -5.96
N LEU A 129 -0.64 12.13 -6.38
CA LEU A 129 0.00 10.93 -5.83
C LEU A 129 0.38 11.09 -4.36
N THR A 130 0.84 12.28 -3.95
CA THR A 130 1.15 12.58 -2.54
C THR A 130 -0.10 12.46 -1.68
N PHE A 131 -1.21 13.06 -2.11
CA PHE A 131 -2.48 12.95 -1.39
C PHE A 131 -2.97 11.51 -1.35
N LEU A 132 -3.00 10.82 -2.50
CA LEU A 132 -3.38 9.40 -2.57
C LEU A 132 -2.57 8.55 -1.59
N SER A 133 -1.25 8.73 -1.58
CA SER A 133 -0.35 8.01 -0.66
C SER A 133 -0.68 8.29 0.80
N GLN A 134 -0.86 9.56 1.18
CA GLN A 134 -1.19 9.93 2.56
C GLN A 134 -2.51 9.33 3.03
N ARG A 135 -3.53 9.29 2.15
CA ARG A 135 -4.83 8.71 2.47
C ARG A 135 -4.72 7.20 2.73
N TRP A 136 -4.05 6.47 1.84
CA TRP A 136 -3.83 5.02 2.01
C TRP A 136 -3.02 4.70 3.25
N HIS A 137 -1.92 5.41 3.51
CA HIS A 137 -1.12 5.17 4.72
C HIS A 137 -1.95 5.41 5.98
N SER A 138 -2.74 6.48 6.03
CA SER A 138 -3.59 6.77 7.19
C SER A 138 -4.71 5.74 7.38
N HIS A 139 -5.24 5.18 6.29
CA HIS A 139 -6.27 4.14 6.30
C HIS A 139 -5.68 2.83 6.84
N MET A 140 -4.63 2.31 6.21
CA MET A 140 -3.96 1.07 6.64
C MET A 140 -3.43 1.16 8.08
N ASP A 141 -2.86 2.30 8.48
CA ASP A 141 -2.37 2.50 9.85
C ASP A 141 -3.48 2.39 10.89
N MET A 142 -4.67 2.91 10.58
CA MET A 142 -5.85 2.82 11.46
C MET A 142 -6.35 1.37 11.55
N GLU A 143 -6.39 0.67 10.42
CA GLU A 143 -6.77 -0.75 10.40
C GLU A 143 -5.82 -1.61 11.21
N GLU A 144 -4.53 -1.55 10.89
CA GLU A 144 -3.51 -2.43 11.49
C GLU A 144 -3.31 -2.16 12.97
N ARG A 145 -3.46 -0.91 13.43
CA ARG A 145 -3.24 -0.55 14.83
C ARG A 145 -4.47 -0.68 15.71
N ASP A 146 -5.64 -0.37 15.16
CA ASP A 146 -6.85 -0.21 15.96
C ASP A 146 -7.91 -1.27 15.61
N PHE A 147 -8.22 -1.45 14.32
CA PHE A 147 -9.34 -2.31 13.91
C PHE A 147 -9.01 -3.81 13.88
N PHE A 148 -7.96 -4.22 13.16
CA PHE A 148 -7.59 -5.62 13.03
C PHE A 148 -7.30 -6.28 14.39
N PRO A 149 -6.61 -5.63 15.36
CA PRO A 149 -6.48 -6.19 16.70
C PRO A 149 -7.82 -6.47 17.39
N VAL A 150 -8.85 -5.68 17.14
CA VAL A 150 -10.20 -5.91 17.69
C VAL A 150 -10.83 -7.14 17.02
N CYS A 151 -10.70 -7.29 15.71
CA CYS A 151 -11.16 -8.46 14.96
C CYS A 151 -10.56 -9.75 15.52
N LEU A 152 -9.24 -9.77 15.74
CA LEU A 152 -8.53 -10.93 16.27
C LEU A 152 -8.96 -11.28 17.70
N ARG A 153 -9.20 -10.27 18.56
CA ARG A 153 -9.75 -10.50 19.91
C ARG A 153 -11.18 -11.05 19.87
N LEU A 154 -11.99 -10.55 18.94
CA LEU A 154 -13.35 -11.05 18.72
C LEU A 154 -13.31 -12.51 18.25
N GLU A 155 -12.30 -12.97 17.54
CA GLU A 155 -12.17 -14.39 17.22
C GLU A 155 -11.64 -15.22 18.40
N ALA A 156 -10.53 -14.82 19.00
CA ALA A 156 -9.72 -15.65 19.90
C ALA A 156 -10.40 -16.04 21.22
N SER A 157 -11.20 -15.18 21.87
CA SER A 157 -12.07 -15.57 23.01
C SER A 157 -12.83 -14.40 23.69
N ARG A 158 -14.09 -14.69 24.07
CA ARG A 158 -15.00 -14.20 25.15
C ARG A 158 -15.01 -12.77 25.70
N ASP A 159 -14.06 -11.90 25.39
CA ASP A 159 -14.16 -10.51 25.84
C ASP A 159 -15.19 -9.77 25.00
N LEU A 160 -16.09 -9.10 25.71
CA LEU A 160 -17.01 -8.15 25.11
C LEU A 160 -16.22 -6.88 24.84
N VAL A 161 -15.97 -6.62 23.57
CA VAL A 161 -15.68 -5.25 23.15
C VAL A 161 -16.93 -4.44 23.52
N ALA A 162 -16.75 -3.36 24.27
CA ALA A 162 -17.86 -2.50 24.62
C ALA A 162 -18.57 -2.08 23.34
N PRO A 163 -19.91 -2.22 23.22
CA PRO A 163 -20.64 -1.84 22.01
C PRO A 163 -20.28 -0.45 21.49
N GLU A 164 -20.06 0.49 22.39
CA GLU A 164 -19.69 1.86 22.06
C GLU A 164 -18.28 1.98 21.44
N GLU A 165 -17.34 1.12 21.86
CA GLU A 165 -15.98 1.05 21.33
C GLU A 165 -15.98 0.45 19.92
N LEU A 166 -16.70 -0.67 19.72
CA LEU A 166 -16.81 -1.28 18.40
C LEU A 166 -17.55 -0.36 17.42
N ASP A 167 -18.65 0.24 17.85
CA ASP A 167 -19.38 1.22 17.05
C ASP A 167 -18.52 2.44 16.69
N ALA A 168 -17.65 2.89 17.62
CA ALA A 168 -16.74 3.99 17.35
C ALA A 168 -15.68 3.62 16.32
N LEU A 169 -15.16 2.38 16.38
CA LEU A 169 -14.21 1.82 15.42
C LEU A 169 -14.85 1.60 14.05
N ILE A 170 -16.04 1.01 13.96
CA ILE A 170 -16.75 0.82 12.69
C ILE A 170 -17.12 2.18 12.07
N ARG A 171 -17.50 3.16 12.89
CA ARG A 171 -17.68 4.52 12.38
C ARG A 171 -16.35 5.19 12.00
N ALA A 172 -15.24 4.86 12.66
CA ALA A 172 -13.93 5.36 12.29
C ALA A 172 -13.52 4.78 10.94
N LEU A 173 -13.57 3.46 10.79
CA LEU A 173 -13.47 2.73 9.53
C LEU A 173 -14.32 3.36 8.46
N HIS A 174 -15.64 3.45 8.63
CA HIS A 174 -16.53 4.09 7.65
C HIS A 174 -16.21 5.56 7.36
N ARG A 175 -15.55 6.30 8.25
CA ARG A 175 -15.09 7.68 7.98
C ARG A 175 -13.74 7.72 7.28
N THR A 176 -12.85 6.78 7.58
CA THR A 176 -11.58 6.56 6.86
C THR A 176 -11.77 5.78 5.55
N SER A 177 -12.90 5.10 5.36
CA SER A 177 -13.31 4.34 4.17
C SER A 177 -14.44 5.04 3.38
N HIS A 178 -15.07 6.10 3.93
CA HIS A 178 -15.71 7.18 3.13
C HIS A 178 -14.75 7.80 2.10
N ASP A 179 -13.50 7.44 2.23
CA ASP A 179 -12.36 7.75 1.41
C ASP A 179 -12.11 6.75 0.28
N HIS A 180 -12.85 5.65 0.09
CA HIS A 180 -12.76 4.87 -1.15
C HIS A 180 -13.17 5.74 -2.35
N ARG A 181 -14.11 6.69 -2.16
CA ARG A 181 -14.42 7.72 -3.15
C ARG A 181 -13.28 8.71 -3.32
N ASP A 182 -12.60 9.11 -2.24
CA ASP A 182 -11.50 10.05 -2.30
C ASP A 182 -10.25 9.41 -2.93
N ILE A 183 -9.94 8.16 -2.60
CA ILE A 183 -8.92 7.31 -3.21
C ILE A 183 -9.18 7.19 -4.71
N ASN A 184 -10.40 6.80 -5.12
CA ASN A 184 -10.77 6.76 -6.53
C ASN A 184 -10.66 8.15 -7.18
N MET A 185 -11.12 9.22 -6.51
CA MET A 185 -11.00 10.59 -7.01
C MET A 185 -9.55 11.03 -7.18
N TYR A 186 -8.66 10.70 -6.25
CA TYR A 186 -7.24 11.07 -6.34
C TYR A 186 -6.50 10.18 -7.35
N ALA A 187 -6.88 8.92 -7.52
CA ALA A 187 -6.41 8.06 -8.59
C ALA A 187 -6.84 8.61 -9.96
N ASP A 188 -8.11 8.98 -10.14
CA ASP A 188 -8.63 9.62 -11.37
C ASP A 188 -7.90 10.95 -11.65
N ARG A 189 -7.68 11.77 -10.61
CA ARG A 189 -6.92 13.02 -10.75
C ARG A 189 -5.47 12.78 -11.14
N PHE A 190 -4.87 11.73 -10.59
CA PHE A 190 -3.50 11.35 -10.92
C PHE A 190 -3.42 10.88 -12.37
N GLU A 191 -4.30 9.96 -12.79
CA GLU A 191 -4.43 9.50 -14.17
C GLU A 191 -4.60 10.67 -15.16
N GLN A 192 -5.57 11.56 -14.90
CA GLN A 192 -5.82 12.75 -15.72
C GLN A 192 -4.59 13.67 -15.79
N ALA A 193 -3.86 13.83 -14.69
CA ALA A 193 -2.67 14.67 -14.67
C ALA A 193 -1.52 14.06 -15.48
N ILE A 194 -1.39 12.72 -15.44
CA ILE A 194 -0.43 11.98 -16.28
C ILE A 194 -0.82 12.11 -17.76
N ASP A 195 -2.08 11.84 -18.11
CA ASP A 195 -2.61 11.97 -19.48
C ASP A 195 -2.31 13.34 -20.10
N VAL A 196 -2.60 14.41 -19.38
CA VAL A 196 -2.36 15.79 -19.84
C VAL A 196 -0.86 16.09 -20.00
N ALA A 197 0.01 15.37 -19.28
CA ALA A 197 1.44 15.53 -19.40
C ALA A 197 2.03 14.78 -20.61
N LYS A 198 1.43 13.66 -21.03
CA LYS A 198 2.00 12.74 -22.04
C LYS A 198 2.32 13.37 -23.38
N ASP A 199 1.49 14.33 -23.82
CA ASP A 199 1.64 14.97 -25.13
C ASP A 199 3.00 15.66 -25.32
N ASP A 200 3.62 16.10 -24.22
CA ASP A 200 4.88 16.84 -24.21
C ASP A 200 6.06 16.02 -23.66
N ILE A 201 5.84 14.72 -23.39
CA ILE A 201 6.87 13.82 -22.85
C ILE A 201 7.86 13.40 -23.97
N PRO A 202 9.19 13.47 -23.70
CA PRO A 202 10.21 12.94 -24.60
C PRO A 202 9.97 11.47 -24.98
N PRO A 203 10.21 11.05 -26.25
CA PRO A 203 9.94 9.69 -26.70
C PRO A 203 10.64 8.58 -25.90
N ASP A 204 11.82 8.87 -25.34
CA ASP A 204 12.59 7.93 -24.50
C ASP A 204 11.96 7.69 -23.12
N LEU A 205 11.06 8.55 -22.66
CA LEU A 205 10.32 8.39 -21.40
C LEU A 205 8.97 7.70 -21.56
N VAL A 206 8.49 7.49 -22.79
CA VAL A 206 7.20 6.82 -23.06
C VAL A 206 7.09 5.47 -22.36
N PRO A 207 8.11 4.57 -22.37
CA PRO A 207 8.02 3.30 -21.65
C PRO A 207 7.84 3.47 -20.13
N MET A 208 8.45 4.52 -19.54
CA MET A 208 8.35 4.81 -18.11
C MET A 208 6.97 5.36 -17.75
N VAL A 209 6.39 6.19 -18.62
CA VAL A 209 5.00 6.64 -18.49
C VAL A 209 4.04 5.45 -18.56
N CYS A 210 4.21 4.55 -19.53
CA CYS A 210 3.39 3.34 -19.61
C CYS A 210 3.51 2.45 -18.36
N ALA A 211 4.72 2.32 -17.80
CA ALA A 211 4.92 1.58 -16.56
C ALA A 211 4.22 2.25 -15.36
N LEU A 212 4.20 3.58 -15.31
CA LEU A 212 3.50 4.34 -14.28
C LEU A 212 1.99 4.18 -14.36
N GLU A 213 1.43 4.22 -15.58
CA GLU A 213 0.00 3.97 -15.81
C GLU A 213 -0.40 2.55 -15.44
N GLN A 214 0.41 1.56 -15.83
CA GLN A 214 0.15 0.17 -15.49
C GLN A 214 0.16 -0.02 -13.97
N ALA A 215 1.14 0.56 -13.26
CA ALA A 215 1.21 0.52 -11.81
C ALA A 215 -0.03 1.15 -11.15
N LEU A 216 -0.55 2.25 -11.71
CA LEU A 216 -1.79 2.87 -11.23
C LEU A 216 -3.00 1.96 -11.44
N GLN A 217 -3.11 1.33 -12.61
CA GLN A 217 -4.22 0.43 -12.91
C GLN A 217 -4.19 -0.81 -12.01
N ASP A 218 -3.02 -1.43 -11.83
CA ASP A 218 -2.84 -2.58 -10.95
C ASP A 218 -3.20 -2.23 -9.49
N PHE A 219 -2.77 -1.04 -9.04
CA PHE A 219 -3.13 -0.50 -7.73
C PHE A 219 -4.64 -0.29 -7.57
N ILE A 220 -5.32 0.30 -8.56
CA ILE A 220 -6.78 0.52 -8.52
C ILE A 220 -7.52 -0.83 -8.44
N ASP A 221 -7.06 -1.82 -9.20
CA ASP A 221 -7.69 -3.14 -9.21
C ASP A 221 -7.42 -3.93 -7.92
N ASP A 222 -6.30 -3.68 -7.24
CA ASP A 222 -6.06 -4.23 -5.91
C ASP A 222 -6.89 -3.55 -4.83
N ALA A 223 -6.90 -2.22 -4.81
CA ALA A 223 -7.73 -1.41 -3.93
C ALA A 223 -9.20 -1.85 -3.95
N ARG A 224 -9.75 -2.16 -5.13
CA ARG A 224 -11.13 -2.65 -5.27
C ARG A 224 -11.35 -4.00 -4.59
N LEU A 225 -10.40 -4.94 -4.69
CA LEU A 225 -10.52 -6.24 -4.03
C LEU A 225 -10.33 -6.14 -2.52
N HIS A 226 -9.37 -5.31 -2.08
CA HIS A 226 -9.16 -4.98 -0.67
C HIS A 226 -10.46 -4.43 -0.07
N SER A 227 -11.03 -3.38 -0.65
CA SER A 227 -12.27 -2.77 -0.14
C SER A 227 -13.43 -3.77 -0.13
N ALA A 228 -13.56 -4.62 -1.15
CA ALA A 228 -14.63 -5.63 -1.19
C ALA A 228 -14.49 -6.66 -0.06
N LYS A 229 -13.27 -7.11 0.26
CA LYS A 229 -13.03 -8.03 1.39
C LYS A 229 -13.39 -7.38 2.72
N GLU A 230 -13.14 -6.09 2.88
CA GLU A 230 -13.51 -5.36 4.09
C GLU A 230 -15.02 -5.13 4.20
N ASP A 231 -15.60 -4.50 3.17
CA ASP A 231 -16.98 -4.02 3.15
C ASP A 231 -17.98 -5.20 3.11
N ASP A 232 -17.69 -6.25 2.34
CA ASP A 232 -18.63 -7.34 2.11
C ASP A 232 -18.41 -8.55 3.03
N ILE A 233 -17.24 -8.68 3.67
CA ILE A 233 -16.90 -9.87 4.48
C ILE A 233 -16.48 -9.50 5.90
N LEU A 234 -15.37 -8.78 6.08
CA LEU A 234 -14.78 -8.55 7.39
C LEU A 234 -15.70 -7.75 8.31
N ILE A 235 -16.20 -6.60 7.85
CA ILE A 235 -17.05 -5.71 8.64
C ILE A 235 -18.37 -6.41 9.01
N PRO A 236 -19.11 -7.05 8.07
CA PRO A 236 -20.29 -7.84 8.42
C PRO A 236 -20.02 -8.96 9.43
N ALA A 237 -18.92 -9.70 9.27
CA ALA A 237 -18.57 -10.80 10.18
C ALA A 237 -18.28 -10.29 11.60
N VAL A 238 -17.56 -9.17 11.72
CA VAL A 238 -17.26 -8.51 13.01
C VAL A 238 -18.53 -8.03 13.71
N LEU A 239 -19.45 -7.39 12.97
CA LEU A 239 -20.74 -6.96 13.50
C LEU A 239 -21.57 -8.15 14.01
N PHE A 240 -21.67 -9.20 13.20
CA PHE A 240 -22.42 -10.40 13.59
C PHE A 240 -21.83 -11.06 14.84
N ALA A 241 -20.50 -11.22 14.90
CA ALA A 241 -19.82 -11.80 16.05
C ALA A 241 -20.05 -10.99 17.34
N HIS A 242 -20.11 -9.66 17.22
CA HIS A 242 -20.43 -8.78 18.34
C HIS A 242 -21.88 -8.89 18.82
N ASP A 243 -22.84 -8.87 17.90
CA ASP A 243 -24.28 -8.96 18.22
C ASP A 243 -24.65 -10.28 18.92
N VAL A 244 -24.09 -11.39 18.43
CA VAL A 244 -24.27 -12.72 19.05
C VAL A 244 -23.75 -12.71 20.50
N ARG A 245 -22.55 -12.16 20.73
CA ARG A 245 -21.94 -12.11 22.07
C ARG A 245 -22.70 -11.21 23.04
N ARG A 246 -23.22 -10.08 22.54
CA ARG A 246 -24.09 -9.18 23.32
C ARG A 246 -25.34 -9.92 23.81
N SER A 247 -25.97 -10.68 22.91
CA SER A 247 -27.18 -11.47 23.20
C SER A 247 -26.93 -12.61 24.20
N ASP A 248 -25.81 -13.32 24.08
CA ASP A 248 -25.41 -14.39 25.00
C ASP A 248 -25.15 -13.86 26.42
N ASN A 249 -24.51 -12.69 26.54
CA ASN A 249 -24.22 -12.09 27.84
C ASN A 249 -25.49 -11.57 28.54
N GLU A 250 -26.43 -10.95 27.81
CA GLU A 250 -27.72 -10.54 28.36
C GLU A 250 -28.51 -11.77 28.86
N SER A 251 -28.56 -12.85 28.08
CA SER A 251 -29.25 -14.11 28.43
C SER A 251 -28.63 -14.81 29.66
N GLY A 252 -27.30 -14.80 29.79
CA GLY A 252 -26.59 -15.32 30.95
C GLY A 252 -26.79 -14.49 32.22
N ARG A 253 -27.06 -13.18 32.08
CA ARG A 253 -27.36 -12.27 33.20
C ARG A 253 -28.74 -12.52 33.78
N PHE A 254 -29.74 -12.84 32.95
CA PHE A 254 -31.08 -13.22 33.42
C PHE A 254 -31.11 -14.60 34.11
N SER A 255 -30.27 -15.54 33.69
CA SER A 255 -30.20 -16.89 34.29
C SER A 255 -29.52 -16.94 35.66
N ARG A 256 -28.76 -15.91 36.06
CA ARG A 256 -28.07 -15.84 37.37
C ARG A 256 -28.86 -15.10 38.46
N ILE A 257 -30.08 -14.63 38.17
CA ILE A 257 -30.93 -13.90 39.12
C ILE A 257 -32.02 -14.81 39.73
N GLN A 258 -31.97 -16.13 39.48
CA GLN A 258 -32.82 -17.14 40.14
C GLN A 258 -32.02 -17.94 41.16
#